data_AF-A0A4R4R8I4-F1
#
_entry.id   AF-A0A4R4R8I4-F1
#
_cell.length_a   1.000
_cell.length_b   1.000
_cell.length_c   1.000
_cell.angle_alpha   90.00
_cell.angle_beta   90.00
_cell.angle_gamma   90.00
#
_symmetry.space_group_name_H-M   'P 1'
#
loop_
_entity.id
_entity.type
_entity.pdbx_description
1 polymer ?
#
loop_
_entity_poly.entity_id
_entity_poly.type
_entity_poly.pdbx_seq_one_letter_code
_entity_poly.pdbx_strand_id
1 'polypeptide(L)' 'MRGTLTTIAILAAAALAYPLSCAVRPYRDCWVCKGSGHHRATGNRKLSRPCRWCRATGKRLRLGRRAWNRARRIHRDAT' A
#
# COMPACT_ATOMS: atom_id res chain seq x y z
N MET A 1 4.36 -0.76 38.66
CA MET A 1 3.09 -0.98 37.92
C MET A 1 2.74 0.15 36.95
N ARG A 2 2.99 1.43 37.27
CA ARG A 2 2.72 2.54 36.32
C ARG A 2 3.54 2.46 35.01
N GLY A 3 4.82 2.12 35.09
CA GLY A 3 5.71 2.03 33.93
C GLY A 3 5.35 0.92 32.94
N THR A 4 4.82 -0.21 33.40
CA THR A 4 4.44 -1.33 32.53
C THR A 4 3.18 -1.01 31.71
N LEU A 5 2.18 -0.38 32.34
CA LEU A 5 0.97 0.07 31.65
C LEU A 5 1.27 1.08 30.55
N THR A 6 2.17 2.04 30.81
CA THR A 6 2.58 3.01 29.79
C THR A 6 3.29 2.35 28.61
N THR A 7 4.17 1.37 28.86
CA THR A 7 4.86 0.65 27.79
C THR A 7 3.88 -0.16 26.93
N ILE A 8 2.93 -0.86 27.59
CA ILE A 8 1.88 -1.62 26.89
C ILE A 8 1.01 -0.69 26.04
N ALA A 9 0.60 0.46 26.59
CA ALA A 9 -0.22 1.43 25.87
C ALA A 9 0.49 1.98 24.62
N ILE A 10 1.78 2.31 24.71
CA ILE A 10 2.57 2.81 23.58
C ILE A 10 2.71 1.72 22.50
N LEU A 11 3.01 0.49 22.89
CA LEU A 11 3.11 -0.64 21.95
C LEU A 11 1.79 -0.91 21.25
N ALA A 12 0.68 -0.93 21.99
CA ALA A 12 -0.65 -1.11 21.43
C ALA A 12 -1.01 0.02 20.45
N ALA A 13 -0.73 1.28 20.81
CA ALA A 13 -0.95 2.41 19.94
C ALA A 13 -0.14 2.31 18.64
N ALA A 14 1.14 1.92 18.71
CA ALA A 14 1.98 1.72 17.54
C ALA A 14 1.46 0.56 16.64
N ALA A 15 1.06 -0.55 17.27
CA ALA A 15 0.50 -1.71 16.58
C ALA A 15 -0.82 -1.39 15.85
N LEU A 16 -1.63 -0.47 16.38
CA LEU A 16 -2.87 0.00 15.76
C LEU A 16 -2.65 1.15 14.76
N ALA A 17 -1.67 2.03 14.99
CA ALA A 17 -1.37 3.15 14.11
C ALA A 17 -0.93 2.68 12.71
N TYR A 18 -0.16 1.59 12.63
CA TYR A 18 0.27 1.05 11.35
C TYR A 18 -0.88 0.58 10.42
N PRO A 19 -1.81 -0.29 10.85
CA PRO A 19 -2.96 -0.69 10.05
C PRO A 19 -3.91 0.48 9.77
N LEU A 20 -4.12 1.40 10.72
CA LEU A 20 -4.90 2.62 10.49
C LEU A 20 -4.29 3.48 9.36
N SER A 21 -2.96 3.68 9.37
CA SER A 21 -2.28 4.41 8.30
C SER A 21 -2.38 3.70 6.94
N CYS A 22 -2.43 2.36 6.94
CA CYS A 22 -2.65 1.57 5.73
C CYS A 22 -4.10 1.65 5.23
N ALA A 23 -5.07 1.91 6.10
CA ALA A 23 -6.46 2.12 5.74
C ALA A 23 -6.68 3.50 5.11
N VAL A 24 -6.08 4.55 5.70
CA VAL A 24 -6.19 5.93 5.20
C VAL A 24 -5.46 6.13 3.88
N ARG A 25 -4.23 5.59 3.75
CA ARG A 25 -3.43 5.66 2.51
C ARG A 25 -3.10 4.27 1.99
N PRO A 26 -4.04 3.59 1.32
CA PRO A 26 -3.88 2.21 0.88
C PRO A 26 -2.90 2.04 -0.28
N TYR A 27 -2.68 3.10 -1.05
CA TYR A 27 -1.85 3.10 -2.25
C TYR A 27 -0.53 3.84 -2.00
N ARG A 28 0.56 3.27 -2.51
CA ARG A 28 1.85 3.95 -2.68
C ARG A 28 2.11 4.14 -4.17
N ASP A 29 2.89 5.14 -4.51
CA ASP A 29 3.30 5.32 -5.90
C ASP A 29 4.16 4.15 -6.39
N CYS A 30 4.02 3.81 -7.67
CA CYS A 30 4.91 2.83 -8.26
C CYS A 30 6.33 3.43 -8.32
N TRP A 31 7.32 2.76 -7.73
CA TRP A 31 8.71 3.24 -7.74
C TRP A 31 9.30 3.36 -9.15
N VAL A 32 8.78 2.57 -10.10
CA VAL A 32 9.33 2.49 -11.47
C VAL A 32 8.90 3.69 -12.30
N CYS A 33 7.60 4.03 -12.26
CA CYS A 33 7.04 5.15 -13.01
C CYS A 33 6.82 6.40 -12.14
N LYS A 34 7.19 6.35 -10.85
CA LYS A 34 6.98 7.43 -9.87
C LYS A 34 5.55 7.99 -9.86
N GLY A 35 4.54 7.12 -9.98
CA GLY A 35 3.13 7.53 -9.97
C GLY A 35 2.51 7.88 -11.32
N SER A 36 3.28 7.98 -12.40
CA SER A 36 2.75 8.41 -13.72
C SER A 36 1.89 7.38 -14.46
N GLY A 37 1.99 6.09 -14.10
CA GLY A 37 1.39 4.98 -14.84
C GLY A 37 2.03 4.66 -16.20
N HIS A 38 2.85 5.56 -16.75
CA HIS A 38 3.41 5.46 -18.10
C HIS A 38 4.86 5.97 -18.15
N HIS A 39 5.67 5.34 -19.01
CA HIS A 39 6.99 5.83 -19.36
C HIS A 39 6.89 6.69 -20.62
N ARG A 40 7.29 7.96 -20.52
CA ARG A 40 7.33 8.87 -21.67
C ARG A 40 8.72 8.82 -22.31
N ALA A 41 8.78 8.75 -23.63
CA ALA A 41 10.05 8.87 -24.35
C ALA A 41 10.53 10.34 -24.30
N THR A 42 11.84 10.53 -24.08
CA THR A 42 12.45 11.86 -23.92
C THR A 42 12.32 12.73 -25.18
N GLY A 43 12.34 12.13 -26.38
CA GLY A 43 12.25 12.84 -27.65
C GLY A 43 10.87 12.92 -28.29
N ASN A 44 9.90 12.13 -27.82
CA ASN A 44 8.53 12.15 -28.36
C ASN A 44 7.51 11.94 -27.26
N ARG A 45 6.91 13.03 -26.78
CA ARG A 45 5.87 13.00 -25.74
C ARG A 45 4.61 12.24 -26.14
N LYS A 46 4.36 12.04 -27.45
CA LYS A 46 3.24 11.21 -27.94
C LYS A 46 3.51 9.71 -27.80
N LEU A 47 4.79 9.30 -27.69
CA LEU A 47 5.16 7.91 -27.49
C LEU A 47 5.26 7.61 -25.99
N SER A 48 4.13 7.18 -25.42
CA SER A 48 4.06 6.69 -24.04
C SER A 48 3.89 5.17 -24.01
N ARG A 49 4.70 4.47 -23.20
CA ARG A 49 4.52 3.04 -22.94
C ARG A 49 3.87 2.85 -21.57
N PRO A 50 2.80 2.04 -21.44
CA PRO A 50 2.21 1.76 -20.15
C PRO A 50 3.22 1.05 -19.24
N CYS A 51 3.27 1.45 -17.97
CA CYS A 51 4.15 0.81 -17.01
C CYS A 51 3.63 -0.61 -16.73
N ARG A 52 4.38 -1.63 -17.16
CA ARG A 52 4.03 -3.04 -16.97
C ARG A 52 3.98 -3.45 -15.49
N TRP A 53 4.77 -2.79 -14.64
CA TRP A 53 4.90 -3.09 -13.21
C TRP A 53 3.69 -2.68 -12.36
N CYS A 54 2.98 -1.62 -12.74
CA CYS A 54 1.74 -1.20 -12.12
C CYS A 54 0.52 -1.41 -13.03
N ARG A 55 0.70 -1.99 -14.23
CA ARG A 55 -0.35 -2.17 -15.24
C ARG A 55 -1.09 -0.86 -15.53
N ALA A 56 -0.33 0.19 -15.83
CA ALA A 56 -0.82 1.54 -16.13
C ALA A 56 -1.58 2.27 -15.00
N THR A 57 -1.77 1.68 -13.81
CA THR A 57 -2.49 2.36 -12.71
C THR A 57 -1.67 3.46 -12.01
N GLY A 58 -0.34 3.44 -12.13
CA GLY A 58 0.56 4.38 -11.44
C GLY A 58 0.69 4.13 -9.92
N LYS A 59 -0.19 3.33 -9.33
CA LYS A 59 -0.23 3.03 -7.89
C LYS A 59 0.05 1.56 -7.60
N ARG A 60 0.49 1.26 -6.38
CA ARG A 60 0.69 -0.09 -5.84
C ARG A 60 0.07 -0.18 -4.45
N LEU A 61 -0.59 -1.30 -4.12
CA LEU A 61 -1.11 -1.52 -2.77
C LEU A 61 0.04 -1.66 -1.76
N ARG A 62 -0.11 -1.02 -0.59
CA ARG A 62 0.72 -1.25 0.60
C ARG A 62 0.49 -2.65 1.16
N LEU A 63 1.48 -3.15 1.91
CA LEU A 63 1.46 -4.50 2.51
C LEU A 63 0.23 -4.73 3.40
N GLY A 64 -0.14 -3.76 4.25
CA GLY A 64 -1.32 -3.88 5.11
C GLY A 64 -2.62 -4.16 4.35
N ARG A 65 -2.85 -3.49 3.22
CA ARG A 65 -4.03 -3.77 2.37
C ARG A 65 -3.93 -5.08 1.61
N ARG A 66 -2.72 -5.54 1.26
CA ARG A 66 -2.54 -6.88 0.67
C ARG A 66 -2.92 -7.97 1.67
N ALA A 67 -2.47 -7.84 2.92
CA ALA A 67 -2.83 -8.76 4.00
C ALA A 67 -4.34 -8.78 4.24
N TRP A 68 -4.97 -7.60 4.37
CA TRP A 68 -6.42 -7.49 4.54
C TRP A 68 -7.21 -8.10 3.39
N ASN A 69 -6.82 -7.83 2.15
CA ASN A 69 -7.46 -8.42 0.98
C ASN A 69 -7.25 -9.94 0.89
N ARG A 70 -6.10 -10.45 1.36
CA ARG A 70 -5.85 -11.88 1.44
C ARG A 70 -6.71 -12.53 2.52
N ALA A 71 -6.77 -11.95 3.72
CA ALA A 71 -7.62 -12.42 4.81
C ALA A 71 -9.11 -12.44 4.40
N ARG A 72 -9.60 -11.37 3.76
CA ARG A 72 -10.97 -11.34 3.24
C ARG A 72 -11.25 -12.36 2.14
N ARG A 73 -10.26 -12.74 1.32
CA ARG A 73 -10.43 -13.86 0.38
C ARG A 73 -10.57 -15.17 1.12
N ILE A 74 -9.65 -15.46 2.04
CA ILE A 74 -9.68 -16.70 2.83
C ILE A 74 -11.00 -16.85 3.59
N HIS A 75 -11.50 -15.78 4.21
CA HIS A 75 -12.76 -15.83 4.94
C HIS A 75 -13.98 -16.10 4.04
N ARG A 76 -14.01 -15.51 2.83
CA ARG A 76 -15.07 -15.79 1.84
C ARG A 76 -14.98 -17.19 1.25
N ASP A 77 -13.76 -17.71 1.07
CA ASP A 77 -13.56 -19.06 0.54
C ASP A 77 -13.89 -20.15 1.59
N ALA A 78 -13.91 -19.78 2.88
CA ALA A 78 -14.21 -20.67 4.00
C ALA A 78 -15.69 -20.68 4.44
N THR A 79 -16.52 -19.80 3.87
CA THR A 79 -17.97 -19.73 4.11
C THR A 79 -18.70 -20.33 2.91
#